data_AF-A0A4P6MVX0-F1
#
_entry.id   AF-A0A4P6MVX0-F1
#
_cell.length_a   1.000
_cell.length_b   1.000
_cell.length_c   1.000
_cell.angle_alpha   90.00
_cell.angle_beta   90.00
_cell.angle_gamma   90.00
#
_symmetry.space_group_name_H-M   'P 1'
#
loop_
_entity.id
_entity.type
_entity.pdbx_description
1 polymer ?
#
loop_
_entity_poly.entity_id
_entity_poly.type
_entity_poly.pdbx_seq_one_letter_code
_entity_poly.pdbx_strand_id
1 'polypeptide(L)'
;MNETVITVCGRVVADPEHRSTRAGTQFTTFRVASTVRRRNREGVFVDGPTSFYNVAAYRSVGMNSHTSLRKGDPVVVYGRLTINTWQRADESWGSSPEVEAITVGHDLTFGTTEYAKAGRGAADAAAQEASQHGYAMMTDRLESGEGQRWGAPVDAPSGEATGDDLGEDVDATEQPAAVTVPA
;
A
#
# COMPACT_ATOMS: atom_id res chain seq x y z
N MET A 1 0.36 8.47 -20.71
CA MET A 1 0.22 7.00 -20.63
C MET A 1 1.29 6.37 -21.51
N ASN A 2 2.57 6.65 -21.25
CA ASN A 2 3.71 6.09 -21.99
C ASN A 2 4.74 5.68 -20.95
N GLU A 3 4.61 4.47 -20.40
CA GLU A 3 5.58 3.92 -19.45
C GLU A 3 6.50 2.95 -20.20
N THR A 4 7.81 3.06 -19.99
CA THR A 4 8.76 2.08 -20.53
C THR A 4 8.93 0.98 -19.52
N VAL A 5 8.51 -0.24 -19.86
CA VAL A 5 8.75 -1.42 -19.02
C VAL A 5 9.97 -2.19 -19.53
N ILE A 6 10.78 -2.70 -18.62
CA ILE A 6 11.97 -3.49 -18.93
C ILE A 6 12.03 -4.74 -18.06
N THR A 7 12.75 -5.75 -18.56
CA THR A 7 13.19 -6.89 -17.77
C THR A 7 14.71 -6.86 -17.67
N VAL A 8 15.24 -6.93 -16.45
CA VAL A 8 16.67 -6.94 -16.17
C VAL A 8 17.03 -8.25 -15.51
N CYS A 9 17.91 -9.03 -16.14
CA CYS A 9 18.51 -10.21 -15.54
C CYS A 9 19.95 -9.87 -15.12
N GLY A 10 20.34 -10.22 -13.90
CA GLY A 10 21.67 -9.89 -13.41
C GLY A 10 21.91 -10.36 -12.00
N ARG A 11 22.92 -9.79 -11.35
CA ARG A 11 23.27 -10.10 -9.96
C ARG A 11 23.14 -8.88 -9.07
N VAL A 12 22.68 -9.10 -7.84
CA VAL A 12 22.59 -8.07 -6.81
C VAL A 12 24.01 -7.62 -6.40
N VAL A 13 24.28 -6.32 -6.45
CA VAL A 13 25.64 -5.77 -6.22
C VAL A 13 26.01 -5.69 -4.74
N ALA A 14 25.01 -5.42 -3.89
CA ALA A 14 25.13 -5.28 -2.44
C ALA A 14 23.81 -5.69 -1.79
N ASP A 15 23.83 -6.00 -0.49
CA ASP A 15 22.62 -6.39 0.23
C ASP A 15 21.53 -5.31 0.08
N PRO A 16 20.27 -5.69 -0.21
CA PRO A 16 19.20 -4.71 -0.34
C PRO A 16 19.00 -3.94 0.95
N GLU A 17 18.77 -2.64 0.83
CA GLU A 17 18.54 -1.76 1.97
C GLU A 17 17.06 -1.40 2.06
N HIS A 18 16.46 -1.67 3.22
CA HIS A 18 15.11 -1.22 3.51
C HIS A 18 15.12 0.23 4.04
N ARG A 19 14.29 1.08 3.46
CA ARG A 19 14.21 2.51 3.77
C ARG A 19 12.76 2.97 3.83
N SER A 20 12.54 4.09 4.51
CA SER A 20 11.23 4.76 4.57
C SER A 20 11.37 6.21 4.09
N THR A 21 10.40 6.68 3.31
CA THR A 21 10.33 8.10 2.91
C THR A 21 9.78 8.96 4.04
N ARG A 22 9.95 10.28 3.94
CA ARG A 22 9.34 11.23 4.90
C ARG A 22 7.81 11.14 4.93
N ALA A 23 7.20 10.68 3.84
CA ALA A 23 5.76 10.44 3.73
C ALA A 23 5.33 9.07 4.30
N GLY A 24 6.24 8.32 4.94
CA GLY A 24 5.96 7.02 5.56
C GLY A 24 5.88 5.85 4.57
N THR A 25 6.21 6.06 3.29
CA THR A 25 6.22 4.97 2.31
C THR A 25 7.49 4.14 2.47
N GLN A 26 7.33 2.87 2.81
CA GLN A 26 8.41 1.90 2.93
C GLN A 26 8.78 1.31 1.56
N PHE A 27 10.08 1.21 1.29
CA PHE A 27 10.62 0.66 0.06
C PHE A 27 11.98 0.01 0.32
N THR A 28 12.37 -0.91 -0.56
CA THR A 28 13.70 -1.51 -0.54
C THR A 28 14.43 -1.09 -1.80
N THR A 29 15.68 -0.65 -1.65
CA THR A 29 16.55 -0.27 -2.75
C THR A 29 17.73 -1.21 -2.86
N PHE A 30 18.10 -1.56 -4.08
CA PHE A 30 19.28 -2.35 -4.38
C PHE A 30 19.76 -2.07 -5.80
N ARG A 31 20.97 -2.53 -6.12
CA ARG A 31 21.57 -2.34 -7.45
C ARG A 31 21.80 -3.69 -8.11
N VAL A 32 21.47 -3.78 -9.41
CA VAL A 32 21.65 -4.98 -10.22
C VAL A 32 22.72 -4.73 -11.28
N ALA A 33 23.69 -5.63 -11.35
CA ALA A 33 24.69 -5.69 -12.41
C ALA A 33 24.26 -6.72 -13.46
N SER A 34 24.02 -6.25 -14.68
CA SER A 34 23.67 -7.06 -15.85
C SER A 34 24.87 -7.13 -16.78
N THR A 35 25.57 -8.26 -16.78
CA THR A 35 26.73 -8.51 -17.66
C THR A 35 26.31 -9.34 -18.85
N VAL A 36 26.46 -8.80 -20.05
CA VAL A 36 26.14 -9.52 -21.29
C VAL A 36 27.26 -10.51 -21.60
N ARG A 37 26.97 -11.81 -21.68
CA ARG A 37 27.93 -12.80 -22.20
C ARG A 37 27.67 -13.06 -23.67
N ARG A 38 28.69 -12.90 -24.51
CA ARG A 38 28.61 -13.04 -25.97
C ARG A 38 29.59 -14.09 -26.44
N ARG A 39 29.16 -14.93 -27.37
CA ARG A 39 30.04 -15.95 -27.97
C ARG A 39 30.92 -15.27 -29.02
N ASN A 40 32.24 -15.40 -28.87
CA ASN A 40 33.21 -14.89 -29.84
C ASN A 40 33.23 -15.80 -31.09
N ARG A 41 33.98 -15.38 -32.13
CA ARG A 41 34.11 -16.14 -33.39
C ARG A 41 34.80 -17.50 -33.21
N GLU A 42 35.57 -17.66 -32.15
CA GLU A 42 36.28 -18.90 -31.78
C GLU A 42 35.38 -19.86 -30.97
N GLY A 43 34.14 -19.46 -30.67
CA GLY A 43 33.17 -20.30 -29.97
C GLY A 43 33.21 -20.18 -28.44
N VAL A 44 34.05 -19.31 -27.88
CA VAL A 44 34.20 -19.06 -26.43
C VAL A 44 33.25 -17.94 -25.97
N PHE A 45 32.62 -18.10 -24.81
CA PHE A 45 31.81 -17.04 -24.20
C PHE A 45 32.70 -16.03 -23.50
N VAL A 46 32.68 -14.79 -23.97
CA VAL A 46 33.39 -13.66 -23.37
C VAL A 46 32.40 -12.68 -22.75
N ASP A 47 32.83 -12.07 -21.65
CA ASP A 47 32.03 -11.09 -20.95
C ASP A 47 32.10 -9.74 -21.69
N GLY A 48 30.94 -9.13 -21.87
CA GLY A 48 30.74 -7.82 -22.45
C GLY A 48 30.72 -6.72 -21.39
N PRO A 49 30.33 -5.50 -21.79
CA PRO A 49 30.13 -4.42 -20.84
C PRO A 49 29.01 -4.79 -19.84
N THR A 50 29.20 -4.36 -18.59
CA THR A 50 28.21 -4.52 -17.52
C THR A 50 27.36 -3.26 -17.42
N SER A 51 26.05 -3.42 -17.55
CA SER A 51 25.08 -2.37 -17.28
C SER A 51 24.63 -2.45 -15.82
N PHE A 52 24.48 -1.30 -15.18
CA PHE A 52 24.05 -1.22 -13.79
C PHE A 52 22.71 -0.52 -13.67
N TYR A 53 21.77 -1.12 -12.94
CA TYR A 53 20.43 -0.59 -12.73
C TYR A 53 20.18 -0.39 -11.25
N ASN A 54 19.74 0.79 -10.85
CA ASN A 54 19.20 1.01 -9.51
C ASN A 54 17.76 0.51 -9.50
N VAL A 55 17.38 -0.26 -8.48
CA VAL A 55 16.05 -0.86 -8.38
C VAL A 55 15.40 -0.38 -7.09
N ALA A 56 14.19 0.15 -7.21
CA ALA A 56 13.33 0.49 -6.08
C ALA A 56 12.11 -0.44 -6.08
N ALA A 57 11.94 -1.20 -5.01
CA ALA A 57 10.83 -2.11 -4.82
C ALA A 57 9.95 -1.63 -3.66
N TYR A 58 8.65 -1.48 -3.91
CA TYR A 58 7.70 -0.93 -2.94
C TYR A 58 6.83 -2.02 -2.31
N ARG A 59 6.19 -1.67 -1.19
CA ARG A 59 5.17 -2.50 -0.51
C ARG A 59 5.69 -3.93 -0.25
N SER A 60 4.89 -4.95 -0.54
CA SER A 60 5.24 -6.35 -0.33
C SER A 60 6.46 -6.79 -1.13
N VAL A 61 6.62 -6.32 -2.38
CA VAL A 61 7.80 -6.64 -3.20
C VAL A 61 9.06 -6.10 -2.54
N GLY A 62 9.01 -4.88 -1.99
CA GLY A 62 10.12 -4.30 -1.23
C GLY A 62 10.50 -5.12 0.00
N MET A 63 9.54 -5.38 0.89
CA MET A 63 9.76 -6.17 2.11
C MET A 63 10.29 -7.58 1.80
N ASN A 64 9.66 -8.27 0.86
CA ASN A 64 10.06 -9.61 0.47
C ASN A 64 11.45 -9.62 -0.17
N SER A 65 11.79 -8.61 -1.00
CA SER A 65 13.12 -8.50 -1.60
C SER A 65 14.21 -8.29 -0.55
N HIS A 66 13.96 -7.45 0.46
CA HIS A 66 14.91 -7.25 1.56
C HIS A 66 15.14 -8.55 2.37
N THR A 67 14.06 -9.29 2.67
CA THR A 67 14.18 -10.54 3.40
C THR A 67 14.87 -11.63 2.57
N SER A 68 14.55 -11.72 1.28
CA SER A 68 14.89 -12.86 0.43
C SER A 68 16.22 -12.72 -0.31
N LEU A 69 16.65 -11.52 -0.66
CA LEU A 69 17.83 -11.29 -1.50
C LEU A 69 19.06 -10.88 -0.69
N ARG A 70 20.23 -11.31 -1.15
CA ARG A 70 21.55 -10.97 -0.63
C ARG A 70 22.47 -10.53 -1.77
N LYS A 71 23.58 -9.91 -1.39
CA LYS A 71 24.66 -9.58 -2.31
C LYS A 71 25.07 -10.81 -3.11
N GLY A 72 25.12 -10.64 -4.43
CA GLY A 72 25.54 -11.66 -5.36
C GLY A 72 24.41 -12.55 -5.85
N ASP A 73 23.19 -12.48 -5.33
CA ASP A 73 22.11 -13.34 -5.78
C ASP A 73 21.75 -13.07 -7.25
N PRO A 74 21.52 -14.13 -8.05
CA PRO A 74 21.04 -14.00 -9.42
C PRO A 74 19.54 -13.66 -9.39
N VAL A 75 19.14 -12.60 -10.09
CA VAL A 75 17.78 -12.06 -10.05
C VAL A 75 17.26 -11.71 -11.43
N VAL A 76 15.94 -11.82 -11.58
CA VAL A 76 15.17 -11.24 -12.68
C VAL A 76 14.25 -10.17 -12.09
N VAL A 77 14.36 -8.95 -12.62
CA VAL A 77 13.55 -7.80 -12.23
C VAL A 77 12.71 -7.38 -13.43
N TYR A 78 11.40 -7.28 -13.25
CA TYR A 78 10.50 -6.66 -14.21
C TYR A 78 9.87 -5.42 -13.60
N GLY A 79 9.92 -4.30 -14.32
CA GLY A 79 9.52 -3.02 -13.77
C GLY A 79 9.51 -1.88 -14.79
N ARG A 80 9.24 -0.68 -14.29
CA ARG A 80 9.20 0.55 -15.06
C ARG A 80 10.56 1.22 -15.02
N LEU A 81 11.11 1.54 -16.18
CA LEU A 81 12.38 2.23 -16.33
C LEU A 81 12.15 3.75 -16.37
N THR A 82 12.90 4.46 -15.53
CA THR A 82 13.08 5.91 -15.58
C THR A 82 14.56 6.21 -15.71
N ILE A 83 14.94 7.16 -16.56
CA ILE A 83 16.31 7.64 -16.64
C ILE A 83 16.37 8.98 -15.93
N ASN A 84 16.99 9.01 -14.75
CA ASN A 84 17.17 10.23 -13.98
C ASN A 84 18.46 10.91 -14.39
N THR A 85 18.38 12.17 -14.79
CA THR A 85 19.55 13.02 -15.05
C THR A 85 19.82 13.92 -13.86
N TRP A 86 21.08 14.07 -13.50
CA TRP A 86 21.51 14.91 -12.40
C TRP A 86 22.77 15.68 -12.78
N GLN A 87 22.91 16.89 -12.27
CA GLN A 87 24.12 17.68 -12.45
C GLN A 87 25.13 17.32 -11.36
N ARG A 88 26.35 17.06 -11.77
CA ARG A 88 27.48 16.75 -10.91
C ARG A 88 28.09 18.04 -10.36
N ALA A 89 28.95 17.89 -9.34
CA ALA A 89 29.67 19.02 -8.75
C ALA A 89 30.66 19.70 -9.72
N ASP A 90 31.09 19.00 -10.77
CA ASP A 90 31.94 19.51 -11.85
C ASP A 90 31.13 20.11 -13.02
N GLU A 91 29.85 20.44 -12.78
CA GLU A 91 28.88 20.97 -13.75
C GLU A 91 28.52 20.02 -14.91
N SER A 92 29.08 18.81 -14.96
CA SER A 92 28.73 17.80 -15.95
C SER A 92 27.37 17.15 -15.67
N TRP A 93 26.73 16.60 -16.70
CA TRP A 93 25.48 15.85 -16.56
C TRP A 93 25.75 14.36 -16.41
N GLY A 94 25.22 13.76 -15.35
CA GLY A 94 25.13 12.31 -15.19
C GLY A 94 23.72 11.82 -15.53
N SER A 95 23.61 10.57 -15.97
CA SER A 95 22.36 9.84 -16.05
C SER A 95 22.44 8.55 -15.26
N SER A 96 21.33 8.14 -14.65
CA SER A 96 21.22 6.90 -13.90
C SER A 96 19.90 6.21 -14.26
N PRO A 97 19.95 4.96 -14.77
CA PRO A 97 18.74 4.19 -14.96
C PRO A 97 18.22 3.70 -13.61
N GLU A 98 16.96 3.98 -13.34
CA GLU A 98 16.21 3.55 -12.18
C GLU A 98 15.02 2.69 -12.61
N VAL A 99 14.81 1.59 -11.90
CA VAL A 99 13.75 0.63 -12.18
C VAL A 99 12.84 0.57 -10.97
N GLU A 100 11.60 1.04 -11.13
CA GLU A 100 10.53 0.74 -10.18
C GLU A 100 10.08 -0.70 -10.42
N ALA A 101 10.42 -1.60 -9.51
CA ALA A 101 10.14 -3.02 -9.64
C ALA A 101 8.65 -3.30 -9.44
N ILE A 102 8.03 -3.92 -10.45
CA ILE A 102 6.69 -4.50 -10.37
C ILE A 102 6.78 -5.92 -9.80
N THR A 103 7.78 -6.69 -10.23
CA THR A 103 8.08 -8.02 -9.68
C THR A 103 9.59 -8.29 -9.67
N VAL A 104 10.01 -9.10 -8.72
CA VAL A 104 11.40 -9.54 -8.53
C VAL A 104 11.40 -11.02 -8.16
N GLY A 105 12.29 -11.79 -8.77
CA GLY A 105 12.49 -13.20 -8.44
C GLY A 105 13.95 -13.62 -8.56
N HIS A 106 14.30 -14.72 -7.90
CA HIS A 106 15.58 -15.38 -8.11
C HIS A 106 15.64 -16.00 -9.50
N ASP A 107 16.78 -15.84 -10.18
CA ASP A 107 17.09 -16.57 -11.39
C ASP A 107 17.65 -17.95 -11.02
N LEU A 108 16.91 -19.00 -11.39
CA LEU A 108 17.20 -20.38 -11.03
C LEU A 108 18.14 -21.08 -12.01
N THR A 109 18.70 -20.36 -12.99
CA THR A 109 19.60 -20.94 -14.01
C THR A 109 20.77 -21.72 -13.39
N PHE A 110 21.28 -21.27 -12.23
CA PHE A 110 22.44 -21.87 -11.55
C PHE A 110 22.22 -22.11 -10.05
N GLY A 111 20.98 -22.16 -9.59
CA GLY A 111 20.67 -22.30 -8.17
C GLY A 111 19.21 -22.61 -7.88
N THR A 112 18.94 -22.90 -6.61
CA THR A 112 17.59 -23.20 -6.11
C THR A 112 17.19 -22.18 -5.05
N THR A 113 15.89 -21.93 -4.91
CA THR A 113 15.33 -21.08 -3.86
C THR A 113 14.12 -21.80 -3.26
N GLU A 114 13.80 -21.52 -2.00
CA GLU A 114 12.61 -22.06 -1.35
C GLU A 114 11.56 -20.95 -1.21
N TYR A 115 10.33 -21.25 -1.63
CA TYR A 115 9.22 -20.33 -1.47
C TYR A 115 8.61 -20.48 -0.07
N ALA A 116 8.58 -19.38 0.68
CA ALA A 116 7.78 -19.25 1.88
C ALA A 116 6.70 -18.19 1.68
N LYS A 117 5.47 -18.51 2.09
CA LYS A 117 4.39 -17.53 2.11
C LYS A 117 4.69 -16.48 3.17
N ALA A 118 4.77 -15.22 2.78
CA ALA A 118 4.90 -14.12 3.73
C ALA A 118 3.71 -14.16 4.72
N GLY A 119 4.01 -14.27 6.01
CA GLY A 119 3.01 -14.19 7.05
C GLY A 119 2.40 -12.79 7.06
N ARG A 120 1.07 -12.69 7.11
CA ARG A 120 0.36 -11.43 7.43
C ARG A 120 0.44 -11.14 8.94
N GLY A 121 1.64 -11.25 9.51
CA GLY A 121 1.85 -11.47 10.94
C GLY A 121 1.74 -10.27 11.87
N ALA A 122 1.16 -9.14 11.44
CA ALA A 122 0.99 -7.97 12.33
C ALA A 122 -0.35 -7.25 12.14
N ALA A 123 -0.94 -7.29 10.94
CA ALA A 123 -2.25 -6.71 10.69
C ALA A 123 -3.40 -7.69 11.02
N ASP A 124 -3.20 -9.01 10.84
CA ASP A 124 -4.26 -9.99 11.06
C ASP A 124 -4.45 -10.32 12.55
N ALA A 125 -3.41 -10.34 13.38
CA ALA A 125 -3.55 -10.77 14.79
C ALA A 125 -4.49 -9.86 15.61
N ALA A 126 -4.28 -8.54 15.55
CA ALA A 126 -5.13 -7.58 16.26
C ALA A 126 -6.55 -7.50 15.67
N ALA A 127 -6.71 -7.64 14.35
CA ALA A 127 -8.01 -7.68 13.69
C ALA A 127 -8.78 -8.98 13.99
N GLN A 128 -8.05 -10.09 14.18
CA GLN A 128 -8.60 -11.40 14.49
C GLN A 128 -8.98 -11.50 15.98
N GLU A 129 -8.20 -10.90 16.88
CA GLU A 129 -8.58 -10.72 18.29
C GLU A 129 -9.78 -9.78 18.45
N ALA A 130 -9.80 -8.65 17.74
CA ALA A 130 -10.92 -7.70 17.78
C ALA A 130 -12.22 -8.30 17.20
N SER A 131 -12.13 -9.09 16.13
CA SER A 131 -13.29 -9.78 15.55
C SER A 131 -13.80 -10.92 16.43
N GLN A 132 -12.92 -11.67 17.10
CA GLN A 132 -13.31 -12.67 18.10
C GLN A 132 -13.98 -12.04 19.31
N HIS A 133 -13.45 -10.92 19.80
CA HIS A 133 -14.05 -10.18 20.91
C HIS A 133 -15.43 -9.59 20.54
N GLY A 134 -15.56 -9.04 19.32
CA GLY A 134 -16.84 -8.55 18.80
C GLY A 134 -17.88 -9.67 18.64
N TYR A 135 -17.48 -10.85 18.19
CA TYR A 135 -18.35 -12.03 18.12
C TYR A 135 -18.79 -12.50 19.52
N ALA A 136 -17.89 -12.56 20.49
CA ALA A 136 -18.19 -12.97 21.85
C ALA A 136 -19.18 -12.02 22.56
N MET A 137 -19.02 -10.70 22.35
CA MET A 137 -19.96 -9.70 22.87
C MET A 137 -21.34 -9.78 22.20
N MET A 138 -21.38 -10.10 20.90
CA MET A 138 -22.63 -10.28 20.17
C MET A 138 -23.38 -11.53 20.64
N THR A 139 -22.67 -12.63 20.88
CA THR A 139 -23.28 -13.87 21.40
C THR A 139 -23.78 -13.70 22.83
N ASP A 140 -22.99 -13.06 23.70
CA ASP A 140 -23.39 -12.78 25.09
C ASP A 140 -24.64 -11.89 25.14
N ARG A 141 -24.72 -10.88 24.27
CA ARG A 141 -25.90 -10.01 24.15
C ARG A 141 -27.15 -10.74 23.62
N LEU A 142 -26.97 -11.73 22.75
CA LEU A 142 -28.08 -12.54 22.24
C LEU A 142 -28.59 -13.52 23.31
N GLU A 143 -27.68 -14.05 24.14
CA GLU A 143 -27.99 -14.97 25.24
C GLU A 143 -28.58 -14.25 26.47
N SER A 144 -28.16 -13.01 26.75
CA SER A 144 -28.67 -12.20 27.86
C SER A 144 -30.08 -11.64 27.63
N GLY A 145 -30.64 -11.81 26.42
CA GLY A 145 -32.02 -11.42 26.11
C GLY A 145 -32.23 -9.90 25.94
N GLU A 146 -31.16 -9.10 25.86
CA GLU A 146 -31.23 -7.66 25.60
C GLU A 146 -31.39 -7.37 24.09
N GLY A 147 -32.45 -7.92 23.51
CA GLY A 147 -32.86 -7.67 22.14
C GLY A 147 -33.35 -6.24 21.98
N GLN A 148 -32.56 -5.41 21.29
CA GLN A 148 -32.98 -4.10 20.81
C GLN A 148 -34.23 -4.31 19.92
N ARG A 149 -35.41 -3.91 20.42
CA ARG A 149 -36.62 -3.81 19.58
C ARG A 149 -36.37 -2.73 18.54
N TRP A 150 -36.11 -3.13 17.30
CA TRP A 150 -36.01 -2.19 16.19
C TRP A 150 -37.43 -1.82 15.72
N GLY A 151 -37.80 -0.55 15.89
CA GLY A 151 -38.95 0.06 15.22
C GLY A 151 -40.34 -0.20 15.83
N ALA A 152 -40.58 0.25 17.07
CA ALA A 152 -41.96 0.49 17.55
C ALA A 152 -42.19 2.00 17.70
N PRO A 153 -43.30 2.56 17.18
CA PRO A 153 -43.64 3.96 17.44
C PRO A 153 -43.85 4.16 18.94
N VAL A 154 -43.36 5.27 19.48
CA VAL A 154 -43.67 5.69 20.85
C VAL A 154 -45.14 6.10 20.90
N ASP A 155 -45.94 5.42 21.72
CA ASP A 155 -47.33 5.78 21.96
C ASP A 155 -47.38 7.19 22.57
N ALA A 156 -48.07 8.10 21.89
CA ALA A 156 -48.43 9.41 22.43
C ALA A 156 -49.44 9.21 23.57
N PRO A 157 -49.26 9.85 24.73
CA PRO A 157 -50.22 9.70 25.82
C PRO A 157 -51.53 10.41 25.48
N SER A 158 -52.60 9.63 25.33
CA SER A 158 -53.98 10.12 25.31
C SER A 158 -54.48 10.35 26.74
N GLY A 159 -54.79 11.58 27.09
CA GLY A 159 -55.49 11.95 28.33
C GLY A 159 -56.47 13.08 28.06
N GLU A 160 -57.77 12.78 28.17
CA GLU A 160 -58.89 13.73 28.03
C GLU A 160 -59.03 14.68 29.23
N ALA A 161 -59.71 15.79 28.92
CA ALA A 161 -59.91 17.05 29.63
C ALA A 161 -60.44 17.03 31.07
N THR A 162 -60.02 18.04 31.85
CA THR A 162 -60.87 18.82 32.76
C THR A 162 -60.39 20.28 32.77
N GLY A 163 -61.33 21.23 32.62
CA GLY A 163 -61.08 22.65 32.36
C GLY A 163 -61.01 23.58 33.58
N ASP A 164 -61.34 24.85 33.29
CA ASP A 164 -61.19 26.11 34.04
C ASP A 164 -59.79 26.74 34.02
N ASP A 165 -59.57 28.04 33.85
CA ASP A 165 -60.35 29.22 33.45
C ASP A 165 -59.32 30.38 33.32
N LEU A 166 -59.67 31.43 32.56
CA LEU A 166 -59.08 32.78 32.50
C LEU A 166 -57.76 33.05 31.76
N GLY A 167 -57.83 33.95 30.77
CA GLY A 167 -56.73 34.89 30.48
C GLY A 167 -56.54 35.25 29.01
N GLU A 168 -57.43 36.09 28.50
CA GLU A 168 -57.39 36.74 27.17
C GLU A 168 -56.20 37.72 27.02
N ASP A 169 -55.88 37.98 25.75
CA ASP A 169 -55.07 39.08 25.19
C ASP A 169 -53.53 38.98 25.23
N VAL A 170 -52.92 38.78 24.04
CA VAL A 170 -52.29 39.89 23.29
C VAL A 170 -52.02 39.51 21.83
N ASP A 171 -52.54 40.36 20.96
CA ASP A 171 -52.28 40.53 19.53
C ASP A 171 -50.84 41.01 19.25
N ALA A 172 -50.18 40.45 18.23
CA ALA A 172 -49.28 41.17 17.31
C ALA A 172 -48.57 40.22 16.32
N THR A 173 -49.03 40.27 15.08
CA THR A 173 -48.26 40.45 13.83
C THR A 173 -46.73 40.25 13.88
N GLU A 174 -46.19 39.35 13.04
CA GLU A 174 -45.28 39.67 11.91
C GLU A 174 -44.63 38.40 11.31
N GLN A 175 -44.97 38.13 10.06
CA GLN A 175 -44.06 37.56 9.05
C GLN A 175 -43.05 38.66 8.64
N PRO A 176 -41.85 38.39 8.07
CA PRO A 176 -41.72 37.47 6.93
C PRO A 176 -40.35 36.81 6.65
N ALA A 177 -40.38 36.06 5.55
CA ALA A 177 -39.38 35.97 4.48
C ALA A 177 -38.19 35.00 4.60
N ALA A 178 -38.21 34.07 3.64
CA ALA A 178 -37.12 33.25 3.16
C ALA A 178 -35.94 34.06 2.61
N VAL A 179 -34.72 33.55 2.78
CA VAL A 179 -33.59 33.82 1.87
C VAL A 179 -32.79 32.54 1.60
N THR A 180 -32.67 32.34 0.29
CA THR A 180 -31.91 31.42 -0.56
C THR A 180 -30.46 31.11 -0.17
N VAL A 181 -30.08 29.86 -0.39
CA VAL A 181 -28.71 29.31 -0.42
C VAL A 181 -28.07 29.57 -1.79
N PRO A 182 -26.85 30.12 -1.90
CA PRO A 182 -26.08 30.10 -3.14
C PRO A 182 -25.14 28.89 -3.22
N ALA A 183 -24.85 28.50 -4.47
CA ALA A 183 -23.88 27.49 -4.88
C ALA A 183 -22.43 27.98 -4.77
#